data_AF-A0A2D6RUU7-F1
#
_entry.id   AF-A0A2D6RUU7-F1
#
_cell.length_a   1.000
_cell.length_b   1.000
_cell.length_c   1.000
_cell.angle_alpha   90.00
_cell.angle_beta   90.00
_cell.angle_gamma   90.00
#
_symmetry.space_group_name_H-M   'P 1'
#
loop_
_entity.id
_entity.type
_entity.pdbx_description
1 polymer ?
#
loop_
_entity_poly.entity_id
_entity_poly.type
_entity_poly.pdbx_seq_one_letter_code
_entity_poly.pdbx_strand_id
1 'polypeptide(L)'
;MIGVGGRYFKGRDEKKLPASRVSVTFVYTRGRFNTTPHRMNKAKSVFIVLFLVLINLSLLHVATLSWHSPLGPGWIGVFVLALPNFYLFVWMFMRRRARTSRNLHLLMAANLTGIALVLTDPGMEADPLPLILGNLIFFGSIAYIFWYSNLGERNNALLNEGEKLPVFELNTLDGESFSSEQFKGSAWLLMFYRGNWCPLCMTQIGEVAARYIDLDRLGVKVALISPQPETKTKELAERFKVPMRFFVDTDFKASKKLKLVHENGVPFGLKWMGHGEDTVLPTVLIINKHGRIVYSDQTSNYRVRPEPEQFLEVARQKLGGVEA
;
A
#
# COMPACT_ATOMS: atom_id res chain seq x y z
N MET A 1 28.61 25.84 -74.87
CA MET A 1 27.77 27.04 -75.10
C MET A 1 27.19 27.51 -73.76
N ILE A 2 27.67 28.67 -73.33
CA ILE A 2 27.09 29.71 -72.46
C ILE A 2 25.53 29.73 -72.55
N GLY A 3 24.67 30.01 -71.56
CA GLY A 3 24.75 30.46 -70.17
C GLY A 3 23.37 31.02 -69.72
N VAL A 4 23.12 31.00 -68.40
CA VAL A 4 22.39 31.99 -67.55
C VAL A 4 20.91 32.38 -67.82
N GLY A 5 20.02 31.99 -66.88
CA GLY A 5 19.21 32.90 -66.02
C GLY A 5 17.96 33.64 -66.54
N GLY A 6 16.90 33.67 -65.73
CA GLY A 6 15.81 34.64 -65.83
C GLY A 6 14.49 34.25 -65.13
N ARG A 7 14.20 34.84 -63.96
CA ARG A 7 12.88 34.80 -63.29
C ARG A 7 11.96 35.87 -63.91
N TYR A 8 10.63 35.64 -63.97
CA TYR A 8 9.58 36.39 -63.23
C TYR A 8 8.15 36.28 -63.84
N PHE A 9 7.15 36.34 -62.92
CA PHE A 9 5.72 36.76 -63.04
C PHE A 9 4.72 35.87 -63.83
N LYS A 10 3.44 35.68 -63.45
CA LYS A 10 2.62 36.02 -62.27
C LYS A 10 1.26 35.28 -62.39
N GLY A 11 0.69 34.83 -61.27
CA GLY A 11 -0.74 34.99 -60.98
C GLY A 11 -1.67 33.78 -61.10
N ARG A 12 -1.95 33.12 -59.98
CA ARG A 12 -3.32 33.06 -59.44
C ARG A 12 -3.32 32.66 -57.96
N ASP A 13 -4.15 33.34 -57.20
CA ASP A 13 -4.28 33.31 -55.74
C ASP A 13 -4.66 31.94 -55.17
N GLU A 14 -3.85 31.43 -54.23
CA GLU A 14 -4.31 30.49 -53.21
C GLU A 14 -4.27 31.18 -51.84
N LYS A 15 -5.47 31.50 -51.33
CA LYS A 15 -5.66 31.90 -49.93
C LYS A 15 -5.29 30.73 -49.03
N LYS A 16 -4.18 30.87 -48.30
CA LYS A 16 -3.80 29.99 -47.18
C LYS A 16 -4.83 30.10 -46.04
N LEU A 17 -5.48 29.00 -45.70
CA LEU A 17 -6.19 28.80 -44.44
C LEU A 17 -5.17 28.48 -43.33
N PRO A 18 -5.26 29.08 -42.13
CA PRO A 18 -4.32 28.79 -41.05
C PRO A 18 -4.63 27.45 -40.38
N ALA A 19 -3.58 26.66 -40.16
CA ALA A 19 -3.62 25.43 -39.38
C ALA A 19 -3.87 25.76 -37.89
N SER A 20 -5.12 25.63 -37.44
CA SER A 20 -5.45 25.63 -36.01
C SER A 20 -5.10 24.26 -35.42
N ARG A 21 -4.17 24.26 -34.46
CA ARG A 21 -3.86 23.11 -33.61
C ARG A 21 -5.10 22.76 -32.78
N VAL A 22 -5.74 21.63 -33.08
CA VAL A 22 -6.73 21.03 -32.18
C VAL A 22 -5.97 20.32 -31.07
N SER A 23 -5.76 21.00 -29.94
CA SER A 23 -5.33 20.36 -28.70
C SER A 23 -6.53 19.68 -28.07
N VAL A 24 -6.58 18.35 -28.14
CA VAL A 24 -7.55 17.54 -27.39
C VAL A 24 -7.13 17.55 -25.92
N THR A 25 -7.64 18.52 -25.16
CA THR A 25 -7.51 18.54 -23.71
C THR A 25 -8.45 17.48 -23.15
N PHE A 26 -7.90 16.36 -22.68
CA PHE A 26 -8.64 15.42 -21.84
C PHE A 26 -9.00 16.13 -20.52
N VAL A 27 -10.21 16.68 -20.45
CA VAL A 27 -10.81 17.11 -19.19
C VAL A 27 -11.13 15.86 -18.41
N TYR A 28 -10.22 15.44 -17.53
CA TYR A 28 -10.56 14.55 -16.43
C TYR A 28 -11.56 15.29 -15.55
N THR A 29 -12.86 15.04 -15.76
CA THR A 29 -13.87 15.34 -14.76
C THR A 29 -13.57 14.49 -13.53
N ARG A 30 -12.81 15.07 -12.58
CA ARG A 30 -12.75 14.63 -11.19
C ARG A 30 -14.18 14.70 -10.66
N GLY A 31 -14.91 13.60 -10.74
CA GLY A 31 -16.08 13.40 -9.91
C GLY A 31 -15.64 13.48 -8.46
N ARG A 32 -15.85 14.64 -7.81
CA ARG A 32 -15.77 14.76 -6.35
C ARG A 32 -16.95 13.97 -5.78
N PHE A 33 -16.76 12.66 -5.60
CA PHE A 33 -17.50 11.97 -4.56
C PHE A 33 -17.03 12.55 -3.23
N ASN A 34 -17.81 13.48 -2.70
CA ASN A 34 -17.52 14.25 -1.51
C ASN A 34 -17.74 13.41 -0.24
N THR A 35 -17.20 12.19 -0.20
CA THR A 35 -17.12 11.41 1.03
C THR A 35 -15.94 11.91 1.83
N THR A 36 -16.15 12.34 3.08
CA THR A 36 -15.04 12.69 3.96
C THR A 36 -14.10 11.49 4.13
N PRO A 37 -12.77 11.69 4.17
CA PRO A 37 -11.79 10.60 4.33
C PRO A 37 -12.15 9.64 5.47
N HIS A 38 -12.69 10.20 6.56
CA HIS A 38 -13.21 9.46 7.72
C HIS A 38 -14.26 8.39 7.37
N ARG A 39 -15.34 8.76 6.65
CA ARG A 39 -16.41 7.82 6.27
C ARG A 39 -15.91 6.74 5.30
N MET A 40 -15.03 7.12 4.37
CA MET A 40 -14.45 6.20 3.41
C MET A 40 -13.56 5.16 4.09
N ASN A 41 -12.75 5.56 5.07
CA ASN A 41 -11.87 4.62 5.77
C ASN A 41 -12.64 3.67 6.68
N LYS A 42 -13.72 4.13 7.32
CA LYS A 42 -14.62 3.24 8.07
C LYS A 42 -15.25 2.18 7.16
N ALA A 43 -15.67 2.57 5.95
CA ALA A 43 -16.16 1.61 4.96
C ALA A 43 -15.07 0.58 4.57
N LYS A 44 -13.82 1.01 4.39
CA LYS A 44 -12.68 0.11 4.13
C LYS A 44 -12.42 -0.87 5.29
N SER A 45 -12.50 -0.40 6.53
CA SER A 45 -12.33 -1.19 7.76
C SER A 45 -13.32 -2.35 7.87
N VAL A 46 -14.60 -2.09 7.54
CA VAL A 46 -15.67 -3.11 7.54
C VAL A 46 -15.58 -4.01 6.31
N PHE A 47 -15.34 -3.41 5.12
CA PHE A 47 -15.27 -4.12 3.85
C PHE A 47 -14.31 -5.31 3.89
N ILE A 48 -13.07 -5.11 4.38
CA ILE A 48 -12.07 -6.18 4.34
C ILE A 48 -12.50 -7.39 5.17
N VAL A 49 -13.18 -7.17 6.30
CA VAL A 49 -13.67 -8.26 7.16
C VAL A 49 -14.81 -9.01 6.47
N LEU A 50 -15.80 -8.29 5.95
CA LEU A 50 -16.92 -8.90 5.22
C LEU A 50 -16.45 -9.66 3.98
N PHE A 51 -15.48 -9.12 3.24
CA PHE A 51 -14.92 -9.76 2.06
C PHE A 51 -14.19 -11.07 2.42
N LEU A 52 -13.40 -11.07 3.50
CA LEU A 52 -12.76 -12.29 3.98
C LEU A 52 -13.77 -13.34 4.44
N VAL A 53 -14.82 -12.93 5.18
CA VAL A 53 -15.90 -13.84 5.60
C VAL A 53 -16.61 -14.43 4.38
N LEU A 54 -16.97 -13.60 3.39
CA LEU A 54 -17.60 -14.04 2.16
C LEU A 54 -16.77 -15.10 1.43
N ILE A 55 -15.47 -14.86 1.25
CA ILE A 55 -14.56 -15.81 0.58
C ILE A 55 -14.53 -17.14 1.33
N ASN A 56 -14.34 -17.10 2.67
CA ASN A 56 -14.20 -18.31 3.48
C ASN A 56 -15.51 -19.12 3.53
N LEU A 57 -16.66 -18.46 3.71
CA LEU A 57 -17.96 -19.14 3.72
C LEU A 57 -18.30 -19.72 2.35
N SER A 58 -17.95 -19.02 1.26
CA SER A 58 -18.16 -19.53 -0.11
C SER A 58 -17.32 -20.78 -0.36
N LEU A 59 -16.05 -20.79 0.07
CA LEU A 59 -15.20 -21.98 -0.04
C LEU A 59 -15.70 -23.14 0.81
N LEU A 60 -16.12 -22.89 2.05
CA LEU A 60 -16.71 -23.90 2.92
C LEU A 60 -17.97 -24.50 2.28
N HIS A 61 -18.84 -23.65 1.73
CA HIS A 61 -20.06 -24.10 1.07
C HIS A 61 -19.77 -24.95 -0.17
N VAL A 62 -18.87 -24.49 -1.06
CA VAL A 62 -18.42 -25.29 -2.21
C VAL A 62 -17.86 -26.64 -1.78
N ALA A 63 -17.04 -26.66 -0.72
CA ALA A 63 -16.47 -27.90 -0.18
C ALA A 63 -17.59 -28.86 0.31
N THR A 64 -18.59 -28.34 1.02
CA THR A 64 -19.74 -29.17 1.46
C THR A 64 -20.54 -29.72 0.28
N LEU A 65 -20.82 -28.91 -0.74
CA LEU A 65 -21.54 -29.36 -1.94
C LEU A 65 -20.77 -30.45 -2.69
N SER A 66 -19.45 -30.26 -2.84
CA SER A 66 -18.58 -31.22 -3.55
C SER A 66 -18.52 -32.60 -2.89
N TRP A 67 -18.89 -32.70 -1.61
CA TRP A 67 -18.95 -33.96 -0.87
C TRP A 67 -20.20 -34.78 -1.20
N HIS A 68 -21.28 -34.13 -1.62
CA HIS A 68 -22.57 -34.75 -1.86
C HIS A 68 -22.88 -34.94 -3.35
N SER A 69 -22.45 -34.00 -4.19
CA SER A 69 -22.78 -33.97 -5.62
C SER A 69 -21.62 -33.40 -6.45
N PRO A 70 -21.49 -33.79 -7.74
CA PRO A 70 -20.58 -33.11 -8.64
C PRO A 70 -20.96 -31.63 -8.80
N LEU A 71 -19.95 -30.76 -8.85
CA LEU A 71 -20.17 -29.31 -8.98
C LEU A 71 -20.56 -28.94 -10.40
N GLY A 72 -21.65 -28.19 -10.55
CA GLY A 72 -22.02 -27.54 -11.81
C GLY A 72 -21.08 -26.36 -12.15
N PRO A 73 -21.13 -25.84 -13.39
CA PRO A 73 -20.26 -24.75 -13.85
C PRO A 73 -20.28 -23.51 -12.95
N GLY A 74 -21.44 -23.15 -12.38
CA GLY A 74 -21.55 -21.99 -11.52
C GLY A 74 -20.78 -22.13 -10.21
N TRP A 75 -20.90 -23.28 -9.55
CA TRP A 75 -20.16 -23.56 -8.32
C TRP A 75 -18.66 -23.74 -8.56
N ILE A 76 -18.25 -24.29 -9.72
CA ILE A 76 -16.85 -24.29 -10.16
C ILE A 76 -16.37 -22.84 -10.35
N GLY A 77 -17.18 -21.97 -10.96
CA GLY A 77 -16.87 -20.56 -11.14
C GLY A 77 -16.68 -19.82 -9.81
N VAL A 78 -17.56 -20.05 -8.83
CA VAL A 78 -17.42 -19.52 -7.45
C VAL A 78 -16.13 -20.02 -6.80
N PHE A 79 -15.78 -21.29 -6.97
CA PHE A 79 -14.52 -21.84 -6.47
C PHE A 79 -13.29 -21.15 -7.09
N VAL A 80 -13.28 -20.99 -8.42
CA VAL A 80 -12.20 -20.32 -9.17
C VAL A 80 -12.09 -18.83 -8.79
N LEU A 81 -13.19 -18.18 -8.39
CA LEU A 81 -13.19 -16.83 -7.82
C LEU A 81 -12.65 -16.81 -6.37
N ALA A 82 -13.15 -17.69 -5.51
CA ALA A 82 -12.88 -17.65 -4.08
C ALA A 82 -11.47 -18.16 -3.71
N LEU A 83 -11.02 -19.25 -4.33
CA LEU A 83 -9.77 -19.92 -3.96
C LEU A 83 -8.53 -19.05 -4.19
N PRO A 84 -8.33 -18.39 -5.35
CA PRO A 84 -7.17 -17.53 -5.57
C PRO A 84 -7.16 -16.31 -4.64
N ASN A 85 -8.34 -15.74 -4.32
CA ASN A 85 -8.46 -14.67 -3.34
C ASN A 85 -8.10 -15.15 -1.93
N PHE A 86 -8.63 -16.30 -1.50
CA PHE A 86 -8.23 -16.93 -0.23
C PHE A 86 -6.73 -17.17 -0.18
N TYR A 87 -6.17 -17.74 -1.24
CA TYR A 87 -4.74 -17.99 -1.35
C TYR A 87 -3.94 -16.70 -1.25
N LEU A 88 -4.34 -15.60 -1.89
CA LEU A 88 -3.68 -14.29 -1.76
C LEU A 88 -3.57 -13.89 -0.29
N PHE A 89 -4.67 -13.93 0.46
CA PHE A 89 -4.67 -13.51 1.86
C PHE A 89 -3.84 -14.45 2.72
N VAL A 90 -4.06 -15.75 2.61
CA VAL A 90 -3.27 -16.76 3.34
C VAL A 90 -1.78 -16.62 3.04
N TRP A 91 -1.43 -16.43 1.77
CA TRP A 91 -0.06 -16.22 1.32
C TRP A 91 0.54 -14.94 1.90
N MET A 92 -0.21 -13.83 1.98
CA MET A 92 0.24 -12.60 2.63
C MET A 92 0.48 -12.77 4.13
N PHE A 93 -0.33 -13.57 4.83
CA PHE A 93 -0.15 -13.83 6.26
C PHE A 93 0.96 -14.85 6.55
N MET A 94 1.09 -15.90 5.74
CA MET A 94 1.99 -17.03 6.01
C MET A 94 3.35 -16.95 5.31
N ARG A 95 3.40 -16.55 4.02
CA ARG A 95 4.62 -16.64 3.20
C ARG A 95 5.54 -15.41 3.27
N ARG A 96 5.39 -14.58 4.30
CA ARG A 96 6.27 -13.45 4.63
C ARG A 96 6.69 -12.65 3.38
N ARG A 97 5.73 -12.13 2.62
CA ARG A 97 5.99 -11.22 1.49
C ARG A 97 5.41 -9.84 1.81
N ALA A 98 6.25 -8.81 1.87
CA ALA A 98 5.82 -7.45 2.20
C ALA A 98 5.12 -6.76 1.01
N ARG A 99 5.20 -7.37 -0.18
CA ARG A 99 4.86 -6.74 -1.45
C ARG A 99 4.04 -7.68 -2.34
N THR A 100 3.13 -7.09 -3.12
CA THR A 100 2.45 -7.73 -4.25
C THR A 100 2.48 -6.79 -5.46
N SER A 101 2.20 -7.30 -6.66
CA SER A 101 2.02 -6.43 -7.82
C SER A 101 0.79 -5.54 -7.65
N ARG A 102 0.87 -4.28 -8.12
CA ARG A 102 -0.20 -3.29 -7.92
C ARG A 102 -1.56 -3.79 -8.42
N ASN A 103 -1.59 -4.43 -9.59
CA ASN A 103 -2.83 -4.81 -10.27
C ASN A 103 -3.21 -6.30 -10.11
N LEU A 104 -2.31 -7.15 -9.59
CA LEU A 104 -2.55 -8.59 -9.42
C LEU A 104 -3.13 -9.26 -10.69
N HIS A 105 -2.47 -9.09 -11.84
CA HIS A 105 -2.99 -9.54 -13.15
C HIS A 105 -3.42 -11.00 -13.19
N LEU A 106 -2.68 -11.91 -12.53
CA LEU A 106 -3.03 -13.33 -12.46
C LEU A 106 -4.33 -13.57 -11.66
N LEU A 107 -4.52 -12.85 -10.55
CA LEU A 107 -5.76 -12.91 -9.78
C LEU A 107 -6.93 -12.37 -10.60
N MET A 108 -6.72 -11.27 -11.34
CA MET A 108 -7.75 -10.70 -12.21
C MET A 108 -8.15 -11.67 -13.31
N ALA A 109 -7.19 -12.34 -13.96
CA ALA A 109 -7.45 -13.35 -14.98
C ALA A 109 -8.25 -14.54 -14.41
N ALA A 110 -7.87 -15.02 -13.21
CA ALA A 110 -8.62 -16.06 -12.52
C ALA A 110 -10.06 -15.62 -12.20
N ASN A 111 -10.25 -14.39 -11.71
CA ASN A 111 -11.57 -13.84 -11.41
C ASN A 111 -12.43 -13.68 -12.67
N LEU A 112 -11.85 -13.23 -13.79
CA LEU A 112 -12.55 -13.15 -15.07
C LEU A 112 -12.98 -14.53 -15.58
N THR A 113 -12.12 -15.53 -15.39
CA THR A 113 -12.44 -16.93 -15.74
C THR A 113 -13.57 -17.46 -14.86
N GLY A 114 -13.50 -17.24 -13.54
CA GLY A 114 -14.50 -17.72 -12.61
C GLY A 114 -15.87 -17.05 -12.82
N ILE A 115 -15.93 -15.74 -13.07
CA ILE A 115 -17.21 -15.08 -13.38
C ILE A 115 -17.78 -15.52 -14.73
N ALA A 116 -16.94 -15.81 -15.73
CA ALA A 116 -17.41 -16.37 -17.00
C ALA A 116 -18.07 -17.74 -16.79
N LEU A 117 -17.46 -18.62 -15.99
CA LEU A 117 -18.03 -19.92 -15.63
C LEU A 117 -19.38 -19.79 -14.89
N VAL A 118 -19.48 -18.83 -13.96
CA VAL A 118 -20.74 -18.50 -13.28
C VAL A 118 -21.83 -18.11 -14.28
N LEU A 119 -21.50 -17.29 -15.28
CA LEU A 119 -22.46 -16.81 -16.28
C LEU A 119 -22.87 -17.89 -17.30
N THR A 120 -22.11 -18.98 -17.42
CA THR A 120 -22.43 -20.10 -18.31
C THR A 120 -23.24 -21.21 -17.66
N ASP A 121 -23.59 -21.10 -16.38
CA ASP A 121 -24.32 -22.16 -15.67
C ASP A 121 -25.78 -22.28 -16.19
N PRO A 122 -26.16 -23.41 -16.82
CA PRO A 122 -27.54 -23.61 -17.27
C PRO A 122 -28.53 -23.77 -16.11
N GLY A 123 -28.06 -24.06 -14.89
CA GLY A 123 -28.89 -24.23 -13.69
C GLY A 123 -29.27 -22.94 -12.97
N MET A 124 -28.88 -21.77 -13.51
CA MET A 124 -29.00 -20.47 -12.82
C MET A 124 -30.43 -20.07 -12.45
N GLU A 125 -31.43 -20.52 -13.21
CA GLU A 125 -32.83 -20.25 -12.91
C GLU A 125 -33.32 -21.01 -11.66
N ALA A 126 -32.77 -22.19 -11.41
CA ALA A 126 -33.13 -23.04 -10.27
C ALA A 126 -32.31 -22.69 -9.01
N ASP A 127 -31.04 -22.33 -9.17
CA ASP A 127 -30.15 -21.91 -8.08
C ASP A 127 -29.44 -20.60 -8.45
N PRO A 128 -29.92 -19.43 -7.97
CA PRO A 128 -29.28 -18.14 -8.25
C PRO A 128 -28.07 -17.87 -7.34
N LEU A 129 -27.77 -18.73 -6.36
CA LEU A 129 -26.74 -18.45 -5.36
C LEU A 129 -25.31 -18.34 -5.95
N PRO A 130 -24.89 -19.18 -6.92
CA PRO A 130 -23.60 -19.02 -7.60
C PRO A 130 -23.44 -17.65 -8.26
N LEU A 131 -24.53 -17.12 -8.86
CA LEU A 131 -24.51 -15.80 -9.49
C LEU A 131 -24.30 -14.71 -8.46
N ILE A 132 -25.02 -14.76 -7.34
CA ILE A 132 -24.93 -13.77 -6.26
C ILE A 132 -23.52 -13.78 -5.65
N LEU A 133 -23.05 -14.94 -5.21
CA LEU A 133 -21.73 -15.08 -4.58
C LEU A 133 -20.61 -14.75 -5.57
N GLY A 134 -20.73 -15.21 -6.82
CA GLY A 134 -19.77 -14.93 -7.88
C GLY A 134 -19.60 -13.43 -8.12
N ASN A 135 -20.71 -12.68 -8.25
CA ASN A 135 -20.66 -11.24 -8.42
C ASN A 135 -20.08 -10.53 -7.19
N LEU A 136 -20.50 -10.91 -5.97
CA LEU A 136 -19.98 -10.31 -4.74
C LEU A 136 -18.48 -10.51 -4.60
N ILE A 137 -17.96 -11.70 -4.94
CA ILE A 137 -16.51 -11.98 -4.89
C ILE A 137 -15.78 -11.25 -6.02
N PHE A 138 -16.33 -11.21 -7.24
CA PHE A 138 -15.72 -10.54 -8.38
C PHE A 138 -15.57 -9.03 -8.13
N PHE A 139 -16.67 -8.34 -7.82
CA PHE A 139 -16.65 -6.91 -7.52
C PHE A 139 -15.92 -6.61 -6.20
N GLY A 140 -16.02 -7.50 -5.21
CA GLY A 140 -15.21 -7.44 -4.00
C GLY A 140 -13.72 -7.49 -4.30
N SER A 141 -13.27 -8.34 -5.21
CA SER A 141 -11.87 -8.42 -5.63
C SER A 141 -11.41 -7.14 -6.33
N ILE A 142 -12.23 -6.58 -7.22
CA ILE A 142 -11.96 -5.29 -7.88
C ILE A 142 -11.85 -4.17 -6.82
N ALA A 143 -12.81 -4.11 -5.90
CA ALA A 143 -12.81 -3.15 -4.80
C ALA A 143 -11.57 -3.32 -3.91
N TYR A 144 -11.16 -4.57 -3.63
CA TYR A 144 -9.93 -4.86 -2.90
C TYR A 144 -8.72 -4.26 -3.62
N ILE A 145 -8.55 -4.57 -4.91
CA ILE A 145 -7.36 -4.22 -5.70
C ILE A 145 -7.24 -2.71 -5.91
N PHE A 146 -8.33 -2.03 -6.28
CA PHE A 146 -8.27 -0.64 -6.74
C PHE A 146 -8.72 0.40 -5.71
N TRP A 147 -9.59 0.02 -4.76
CA TRP A 147 -10.15 0.94 -3.77
C TRP A 147 -9.58 0.72 -2.36
N TYR A 148 -9.68 -0.48 -1.80
CA TYR A 148 -9.18 -0.79 -0.46
C TYR A 148 -7.64 -0.68 -0.41
N SER A 149 -6.95 -1.23 -1.41
CA SER A 149 -5.48 -1.17 -1.58
C SER A 149 -4.88 0.21 -1.69
N ASN A 150 -5.66 1.17 -2.19
CA ASN A 150 -5.21 2.51 -2.48
C ASN A 150 -5.37 3.40 -1.24
N LEU A 151 -4.29 4.04 -0.80
CA LEU A 151 -4.26 5.01 0.31
C LEU A 151 -4.36 6.47 -0.19
N GLY A 152 -4.58 6.67 -1.48
CA GLY A 152 -4.66 7.98 -2.13
C GLY A 152 -3.29 8.52 -2.56
N GLU A 153 -3.31 9.68 -3.22
CA GLU A 153 -2.09 10.43 -3.48
C GLU A 153 -1.51 10.91 -2.16
N ARG A 154 -0.25 10.56 -1.91
CA ARG A 154 0.47 10.93 -0.71
C ARG A 154 1.68 11.76 -1.08
N ASN A 155 1.53 13.06 -0.94
CA ASN A 155 2.61 14.03 -1.08
C ASN A 155 2.55 14.99 0.11
N ASN A 156 3.04 14.53 1.26
CA ASN A 156 3.25 15.37 2.40
C ASN A 156 4.57 16.13 2.23
N ALA A 157 4.47 17.41 1.87
CA ALA A 157 5.63 18.27 1.65
C ALA A 157 6.59 18.33 2.85
N LEU A 158 6.08 18.15 4.08
CA LEU A 158 6.90 18.15 5.30
C LEU A 158 7.90 16.99 5.35
N LEU A 159 7.66 15.93 4.56
CA LEU A 159 8.44 14.70 4.57
C LEU A 159 9.18 14.50 3.25
N ASN A 160 9.30 15.52 2.41
CA ASN A 160 10.02 15.41 1.15
C ASN A 160 11.53 15.37 1.37
N GLU A 161 12.25 14.81 0.41
CA GLU A 161 13.71 14.82 0.43
C GLU A 161 14.24 16.26 0.44
N GLY A 162 15.30 16.50 1.22
CA GLY A 162 15.90 17.82 1.44
C GLY A 162 15.36 18.55 2.67
N GLU A 163 14.13 18.25 3.07
CA GLU A 163 13.49 18.88 4.24
C GLU A 163 14.13 18.44 5.56
N LYS A 164 14.06 19.30 6.57
CA LYS A 164 14.42 18.92 7.94
C LYS A 164 13.28 18.10 8.54
N LEU A 165 13.62 17.03 9.25
CA LEU A 165 12.64 16.26 10.00
C LEU A 165 11.95 17.18 11.02
N PRO A 166 10.60 17.29 11.02
CA PRO A 166 9.91 18.10 12.02
C PRO A 166 10.19 17.63 13.45
N VAL A 167 10.12 18.56 14.41
CA VAL A 167 10.24 18.24 15.84
C VAL A 167 8.94 17.59 16.32
N PHE A 168 9.05 16.41 16.93
CA PHE A 168 7.95 15.68 17.53
C PHE A 168 8.44 14.81 18.69
N GLU A 169 7.52 14.39 19.55
CA GLU A 169 7.79 13.53 20.71
C GLU A 169 7.25 12.12 20.47
N LEU A 170 8.02 11.14 20.94
CA LEU A 170 7.71 9.71 20.98
C LEU A 170 7.92 9.20 22.42
N ASN A 171 7.41 8.02 22.72
CA ASN A 171 7.77 7.32 23.96
C ASN A 171 8.71 6.14 23.64
N THR A 172 9.72 5.95 24.49
CA THR A 172 10.54 4.72 24.49
C THR A 172 9.74 3.55 25.07
N LEU A 173 10.32 2.34 25.02
CA LEU A 173 9.72 1.16 25.67
C LEU A 173 9.67 1.26 27.20
N ASP A 174 10.45 2.16 27.80
CA ASP A 174 10.49 2.39 29.24
C ASP A 174 9.54 3.52 29.67
N GLY A 175 8.78 4.08 28.72
CA GLY A 175 7.83 5.17 28.96
C GLY A 175 8.46 6.57 28.99
N GLU A 176 9.75 6.68 28.69
CA GLU A 176 10.46 7.96 28.65
C GLU A 176 10.12 8.74 27.36
N SER A 177 10.03 10.07 27.47
CA SER A 177 9.85 10.93 26.29
C SER A 177 11.13 10.97 25.45
N PHE A 178 10.97 10.88 24.14
CA PHE A 178 12.04 10.96 23.16
C PHE A 178 11.68 11.98 22.08
N SER A 179 12.48 13.04 21.99
CA SER A 179 12.32 14.08 20.97
C SER A 179 13.02 13.68 19.68
N SER A 180 12.39 13.94 18.53
CA SER A 180 12.99 13.64 17.22
C SER A 180 14.30 14.39 16.95
N GLU A 181 14.56 15.48 17.69
CA GLU A 181 15.86 16.17 17.69
C GLU A 181 17.01 15.26 18.14
N GLN A 182 16.73 14.30 19.01
CA GLN A 182 17.71 13.31 19.50
C GLN A 182 18.13 12.30 18.43
N PHE A 183 17.49 12.28 17.26
CA PHE A 183 17.99 11.51 16.12
C PHE A 183 19.24 12.13 15.48
N LYS A 184 19.50 13.43 15.71
CA LYS A 184 20.70 14.10 15.18
C LYS A 184 21.98 13.45 15.72
N GLY A 185 23.06 13.55 14.95
CA GLY A 185 24.35 12.93 15.24
C GLY A 185 24.49 11.50 14.70
N SER A 186 23.44 10.89 14.14
CA SER A 186 23.54 9.61 13.43
C SER A 186 22.57 9.60 12.24
N ALA A 187 22.81 8.72 11.27
CA ALA A 187 21.81 8.46 10.24
C ALA A 187 20.77 7.45 10.76
N TRP A 188 19.52 7.61 10.35
CA TRP A 188 18.43 6.75 10.79
C TRP A 188 17.50 6.36 9.64
N LEU A 189 17.11 5.09 9.61
CA LEU A 189 15.94 4.58 8.91
C LEU A 189 14.75 4.63 9.88
N LEU A 190 13.81 5.55 9.65
CA LEU A 190 12.59 5.69 10.44
C LEU A 190 11.45 5.00 9.71
N MET A 191 10.83 3.99 10.31
CA MET A 191 9.71 3.26 9.74
C MET A 191 8.46 3.41 10.60
N PHE A 192 7.49 4.16 10.09
CA PHE A 192 6.15 4.27 10.65
C PHE A 192 5.32 3.09 10.15
N TYR A 193 4.90 2.22 11.06
CA TYR A 193 4.14 1.02 10.74
C TYR A 193 2.82 0.98 11.50
N ARG A 194 1.84 0.24 10.96
CA ARG A 194 0.46 0.27 11.44
C ARG A 194 0.24 -0.43 12.78
N GLY A 195 1.04 -1.46 13.03
CA GLY A 195 0.93 -2.35 14.17
C GLY A 195 1.15 -3.81 13.78
N ASN A 196 1.32 -4.67 14.79
CA ASN A 196 1.66 -6.09 14.63
C ASN A 196 0.58 -6.94 13.96
N TRP A 197 -0.67 -6.46 13.93
CA TRP A 197 -1.78 -7.06 13.18
C TRP A 197 -1.63 -6.94 11.66
N CYS A 198 -0.76 -6.04 11.17
CA CYS A 198 -0.59 -5.81 9.73
C CYS A 198 0.52 -6.73 9.17
N PRO A 199 0.18 -7.79 8.39
CA PRO A 199 1.16 -8.79 7.95
C PRO A 199 2.24 -8.22 7.03
N LEU A 200 1.89 -7.24 6.19
CA LEU A 200 2.83 -6.57 5.29
C LEU A 200 3.85 -5.73 6.06
N CYS A 201 3.40 -5.05 7.13
CA CYS A 201 4.31 -4.29 7.99
C CYS A 201 5.27 -5.25 8.72
N MET A 202 4.75 -6.36 9.27
CA MET A 202 5.58 -7.33 9.99
C MET A 202 6.60 -8.00 9.09
N THR A 203 6.22 -8.31 7.86
CA THR A 203 7.19 -8.80 6.88
C THR A 203 8.25 -7.75 6.57
N GLN A 204 7.86 -6.50 6.29
CA GLN A 204 8.80 -5.43 5.96
C GLN A 204 9.81 -5.18 7.10
N ILE A 205 9.34 -5.21 8.35
CA ILE A 205 10.22 -5.11 9.53
C ILE A 205 11.18 -6.31 9.59
N GLY A 206 10.70 -7.52 9.33
CA GLY A 206 11.55 -8.72 9.30
C GLY A 206 12.64 -8.65 8.22
N GLU A 207 12.31 -8.12 7.05
CA GLU A 207 13.28 -7.90 5.97
C GLU A 207 14.32 -6.84 6.33
N VAL A 208 13.92 -5.74 6.98
CA VAL A 208 14.87 -4.73 7.50
C VAL A 208 15.76 -5.32 8.60
N ALA A 209 15.18 -6.10 9.51
CA ALA A 209 15.94 -6.78 10.56
C ALA A 209 16.99 -7.74 9.97
N ALA A 210 16.64 -8.46 8.90
CA ALA A 210 17.58 -9.34 8.20
C ALA A 210 18.74 -8.60 7.53
N ARG A 211 18.55 -7.31 7.21
CA ARG A 211 19.57 -6.41 6.63
C ARG A 211 20.18 -5.44 7.64
N TYR A 212 19.90 -5.61 8.93
CA TYR A 212 20.33 -4.66 9.95
C TYR A 212 21.85 -4.46 9.96
N ILE A 213 22.64 -5.54 9.89
CA ILE A 213 24.10 -5.45 9.93
C ILE A 213 24.66 -4.67 8.73
N ASP A 214 24.05 -4.80 7.55
CA ASP A 214 24.46 -4.04 6.37
C ASP A 214 24.14 -2.54 6.52
N LEU A 215 22.99 -2.20 7.14
CA LEU A 215 22.62 -0.82 7.45
C LEU A 215 23.54 -0.22 8.52
N ASP A 216 23.84 -0.98 9.58
CA ASP A 216 24.70 -0.55 10.68
C ASP A 216 26.14 -0.28 10.24
N ARG A 217 26.68 -1.11 9.35
CA ARG A 217 27.99 -0.87 8.69
C ARG A 217 28.04 0.42 7.88
N LEU A 218 26.90 0.91 7.41
CA LEU A 218 26.76 2.20 6.72
C LEU A 218 26.44 3.35 7.70
N GLY A 219 26.49 3.11 9.01
CA GLY A 219 26.17 4.09 10.04
C GLY A 219 24.68 4.40 10.18
N VAL A 220 23.79 3.57 9.61
CA VAL A 220 22.34 3.77 9.63
C VAL A 220 21.71 2.94 10.75
N LYS A 221 21.23 3.65 11.78
CA LYS A 221 20.43 3.06 12.85
C LYS A 221 18.98 2.88 12.39
N VAL A 222 18.24 1.97 13.02
CA VAL A 222 16.85 1.67 12.66
C VAL A 222 15.91 2.05 13.80
N ALA A 223 14.85 2.79 13.49
CA ALA A 223 13.78 3.15 14.42
C ALA A 223 12.41 2.73 13.86
N LEU A 224 11.66 1.96 14.64
CA LEU A 224 10.33 1.46 14.32
C LEU A 224 9.30 2.18 15.19
N ILE A 225 8.33 2.83 14.56
CA ILE A 225 7.40 3.76 15.24
C ILE A 225 5.96 3.34 14.93
N SER A 226 5.13 3.13 15.95
CA SER A 226 3.72 2.75 15.76
C SER A 226 2.84 3.29 16.88
N PRO A 227 1.55 3.59 16.59
CA PRO A 227 0.56 3.94 17.61
C PRO A 227 0.01 2.72 18.36
N GLN A 228 0.67 1.56 18.24
CA GLN A 228 0.18 0.34 18.90
C GLN A 228 0.55 0.37 20.39
N PRO A 229 -0.15 -0.38 21.24
CA PRO A 229 0.17 -0.45 22.67
C PRO A 229 1.62 -0.83 22.95
N GLU A 230 2.15 -0.33 24.06
CA GLU A 230 3.51 -0.59 24.52
C GLU A 230 3.78 -2.09 24.71
N THR A 231 2.85 -2.84 25.32
CA THR A 231 2.96 -4.29 25.52
C THR A 231 3.21 -5.05 24.21
N LYS A 232 2.40 -4.76 23.17
CA LYS A 232 2.56 -5.34 21.83
C LYS A 232 3.86 -4.90 21.14
N THR A 233 4.39 -3.74 21.50
CA THR A 233 5.66 -3.23 20.97
C THR A 233 6.85 -3.92 21.65
N LYS A 234 6.78 -4.16 22.96
CA LYS A 234 7.76 -4.97 23.70
C LYS A 234 7.82 -6.39 23.16
N GLU A 235 6.67 -7.06 23.02
CA GLU A 235 6.57 -8.40 22.41
C GLU A 235 7.15 -8.45 21.00
N LEU A 236 7.00 -7.38 20.21
CA LEU A 236 7.58 -7.31 18.87
C LEU A 236 9.10 -7.12 18.93
N ALA A 237 9.60 -6.27 19.83
CA ALA A 237 11.02 -6.02 20.00
C ALA A 237 11.78 -7.29 20.40
N GLU A 238 11.22 -8.09 21.32
CA GLU A 238 11.79 -9.36 21.77
C GLU A 238 11.97 -10.40 20.65
N ARG A 239 11.21 -10.30 19.56
CA ARG A 239 11.32 -11.22 18.41
C ARG A 239 12.58 -10.98 17.58
N PHE A 240 13.22 -9.82 17.71
CA PHE A 240 14.37 -9.44 16.90
C PHE A 240 15.64 -9.37 17.74
N LYS A 241 16.68 -10.08 17.29
CA LYS A 241 18.00 -10.14 17.97
C LYS A 241 18.98 -9.10 17.45
N VAL A 242 18.48 -7.95 17.01
CA VAL A 242 19.29 -6.86 16.42
C VAL A 242 18.94 -5.53 17.09
N PRO A 243 19.90 -4.60 17.25
CA PRO A 243 19.71 -3.34 17.98
C PRO A 243 18.87 -2.29 17.22
N MET A 244 17.64 -2.65 16.86
CA MET A 244 16.62 -1.71 16.38
C MET A 244 15.96 -0.99 17.57
N ARG A 245 15.70 0.31 17.43
CA ARG A 245 14.91 1.06 18.41
C ARG A 245 13.42 0.96 18.09
N PHE A 246 12.62 0.76 19.13
CA PHE A 246 11.17 0.72 19.04
C PHE A 246 10.58 1.88 19.83
N PHE A 247 9.62 2.58 19.22
CA PHE A 247 8.96 3.73 19.80
C PHE A 247 7.44 3.58 19.74
N VAL A 248 6.79 4.11 20.76
CA VAL A 248 5.36 4.06 20.98
C VAL A 248 4.76 5.46 20.78
N ASP A 249 3.72 5.57 19.93
CA ASP A 249 3.00 6.82 19.63
C ASP A 249 1.49 6.65 19.85
N THR A 250 1.08 6.10 21.00
CA THR A 250 -0.33 5.73 21.30
C THR A 250 -1.31 6.91 21.19
N ASP A 251 -0.86 8.13 21.51
CA ASP A 251 -1.67 9.36 21.43
C ASP A 251 -1.64 10.03 20.05
N PHE A 252 -0.90 9.45 19.11
CA PHE A 252 -0.62 9.99 17.79
C PHE A 252 0.05 11.37 17.83
N LYS A 253 0.85 11.68 18.86
CA LYS A 253 1.53 12.98 19.01
C LYS A 253 2.46 13.22 17.83
N ALA A 254 3.33 12.26 17.52
CA ALA A 254 4.21 12.34 16.37
C ALA A 254 3.43 12.24 15.06
N SER A 255 2.52 11.28 14.97
CA SER A 255 1.76 11.01 13.75
C SER A 255 0.86 12.18 13.33
N LYS A 256 0.26 12.92 14.27
CA LYS A 256 -0.51 14.15 13.98
C LYS A 256 0.39 15.25 13.45
N LYS A 257 1.55 15.48 14.09
CA LYS A 257 2.53 16.49 13.64
C LYS A 257 3.05 16.20 12.23
N LEU A 258 3.29 14.93 11.94
CA LEU A 258 3.77 14.47 10.63
C LEU A 258 2.63 14.22 9.63
N LYS A 259 1.36 14.49 9.96
CA LYS A 259 0.20 14.23 9.10
C LYS A 259 0.14 12.79 8.57
N LEU A 260 0.48 11.83 9.43
CA LEU A 260 0.52 10.39 9.15
C LEU A 260 -0.67 9.63 9.72
N VAL A 261 -1.62 10.27 10.41
CA VAL A 261 -2.78 9.56 10.95
C VAL A 261 -3.64 8.98 9.82
N HIS A 262 -3.95 7.69 9.94
CA HIS A 262 -4.91 6.98 9.12
C HIS A 262 -6.15 6.67 9.99
N GLU A 263 -7.09 7.61 9.97
CA GLU A 263 -8.35 7.48 10.70
C GLU A 263 -9.15 6.26 10.23
N ASN A 264 -9.73 5.51 11.16
CA ASN A 264 -10.43 4.23 10.91
C ASN A 264 -9.61 3.25 10.07
N GLY A 265 -8.27 3.33 10.13
CA GLY A 265 -7.40 2.50 9.32
C GLY A 265 -7.23 1.10 9.88
N VAL A 266 -7.71 0.79 11.08
CA VAL A 266 -7.67 -0.57 11.65
C VAL A 266 -8.89 -1.38 11.18
N PRO A 267 -8.72 -2.63 10.69
CA PRO A 267 -9.82 -3.52 10.35
C PRO A 267 -10.83 -3.68 11.48
N PHE A 268 -12.11 -3.77 11.13
CA PHE A 268 -13.19 -3.89 12.09
C PHE A 268 -12.99 -5.12 12.99
N GLY A 269 -13.30 -4.97 14.28
CA GLY A 269 -13.21 -6.03 15.28
C GLY A 269 -11.83 -6.26 15.91
N LEU A 270 -10.74 -5.75 15.33
CA LEU A 270 -9.43 -5.79 16.01
C LEU A 270 -9.38 -4.93 17.29
N LYS A 271 -10.34 -4.01 17.45
CA LYS A 271 -10.51 -3.24 18.69
C LYS A 271 -10.70 -4.14 19.92
N TRP A 272 -11.44 -5.24 19.77
CA TRP A 272 -11.64 -6.22 20.84
C TRP A 272 -10.38 -7.02 21.16
N MET A 273 -9.35 -6.97 20.30
CA MET A 273 -8.03 -7.57 20.54
C MET A 273 -7.01 -6.55 21.08
N GLY A 274 -7.48 -5.40 21.57
CA GLY A 274 -6.64 -4.37 22.19
C GLY A 274 -5.95 -3.44 21.19
N HIS A 275 -6.50 -3.25 19.99
CA HIS A 275 -6.05 -2.23 19.04
C HIS A 275 -6.98 -1.01 19.05
N GLY A 276 -6.49 0.15 18.61
CA GLY A 276 -7.32 1.33 18.36
C GLY A 276 -8.16 1.20 17.09
N GLU A 277 -8.96 2.23 16.78
CA GLU A 277 -9.65 2.35 15.48
C GLU A 277 -8.75 3.00 14.43
N ASP A 278 -7.90 3.92 14.88
CA ASP A 278 -6.95 4.65 14.05
C ASP A 278 -5.59 3.93 14.01
N THR A 279 -4.83 4.22 12.97
CA THR A 279 -3.45 3.76 12.81
C THR A 279 -2.66 4.82 12.04
N VAL A 280 -1.46 4.49 11.57
CA VAL A 280 -0.65 5.39 10.74
C VAL A 280 -0.65 4.96 9.28
N LEU A 281 -0.54 5.94 8.40
CA LEU A 281 -0.20 5.74 7.02
C LEU A 281 1.27 5.26 6.95
N PRO A 282 1.53 4.06 6.40
CA PRO A 282 2.88 3.51 6.39
C PRO A 282 3.84 4.44 5.67
N THR A 283 4.98 4.73 6.30
CA THR A 283 5.93 5.72 5.80
C THR A 283 7.33 5.30 6.20
N VAL A 284 8.28 5.35 5.27
CA VAL A 284 9.70 5.09 5.54
C VAL A 284 10.50 6.33 5.19
N LEU A 285 11.31 6.81 6.13
CA LEU A 285 12.22 7.93 5.94
C LEU A 285 13.64 7.47 6.20
N ILE A 286 14.60 8.01 5.45
CA ILE A 286 16.01 7.99 5.87
C ILE A 286 16.43 9.42 6.13
N ILE A 287 17.01 9.66 7.31
CA ILE A 287 17.58 10.95 7.70
C ILE A 287 19.09 10.84 7.88
N ASN A 288 19.80 11.94 7.58
CA ASN A 288 21.23 12.05 7.83
C ASN A 288 21.53 12.57 9.26
N LYS A 289 22.82 12.66 9.61
CA LYS A 289 23.28 13.14 10.92
C LYS A 289 22.84 14.55 11.30
N HIS A 290 22.42 15.36 10.33
CA HIS A 290 21.91 16.72 10.55
C HIS A 290 20.38 16.78 10.70
N GLY A 291 19.71 15.62 10.68
CA GLY A 291 18.25 15.52 10.75
C GLY A 291 17.55 15.94 9.45
N ARG A 292 18.23 15.90 8.30
CA ARG A 292 17.60 16.12 6.98
C ARG A 292 17.16 14.81 6.36
N ILE A 293 15.99 14.81 5.76
CA ILE A 293 15.42 13.68 5.02
C ILE A 293 16.17 13.52 3.71
N VAL A 294 16.81 12.37 3.51
CA VAL A 294 17.52 12.01 2.27
C VAL A 294 16.75 10.99 1.44
N TYR A 295 15.73 10.36 2.01
CA TYR A 295 14.81 9.48 1.31
C TYR A 295 13.45 9.46 1.99
N SER A 296 12.40 9.37 1.19
CA SER A 296 11.02 9.35 1.64
C SER A 296 10.17 8.43 0.79
N ASP A 297 9.66 7.36 1.41
CA ASP A 297 8.56 6.56 0.87
C ASP A 297 7.28 6.87 1.64
N GLN A 298 6.38 7.61 0.98
CA GLN A 298 5.03 7.88 1.46
C GLN A 298 4.05 6.92 0.77
N THR A 299 4.09 5.64 1.16
CA THR A 299 3.35 4.55 0.52
C THR A 299 1.89 4.93 0.16
N SER A 300 1.56 4.98 -1.13
CA SER A 300 0.21 5.24 -1.67
C SER A 300 -0.63 3.98 -1.88
N ASN A 301 -0.01 2.80 -1.83
CA ASN A 301 -0.70 1.51 -1.92
C ASN A 301 -0.14 0.58 -0.87
N TYR A 302 -0.97 0.07 0.05
CA TYR A 302 -0.44 -0.66 1.20
C TYR A 302 0.34 -1.93 0.82
N ARG A 303 0.14 -2.47 -0.40
CA ARG A 303 0.80 -3.68 -0.93
C ARG A 303 2.06 -3.40 -1.73
N VAL A 304 2.39 -2.15 -2.02
CA VAL A 304 3.59 -1.78 -2.78
C VAL A 304 4.49 -1.02 -1.83
N ARG A 305 5.62 -1.62 -1.46
CA ARG A 305 6.55 -1.12 -0.45
C ARG A 305 7.98 -1.13 -1.00
N PRO A 306 8.86 -0.24 -0.53
CA PRO A 306 10.27 -0.26 -0.90
C PRO A 306 10.98 -1.51 -0.37
N GLU A 307 11.89 -2.06 -1.18
CA GLU A 307 12.76 -3.20 -0.84
C GLU A 307 13.90 -2.77 0.09
N PRO A 308 14.42 -3.66 0.98
CA PRO A 308 15.57 -3.33 1.83
C PRO A 308 16.81 -2.89 1.05
N GLU A 309 17.03 -3.47 -0.14
CA GLU A 309 18.14 -3.12 -1.02
C GLU A 309 18.08 -1.65 -1.44
N GLN A 310 16.89 -1.07 -1.60
CA GLN A 310 16.72 0.35 -1.88
C GLN A 310 17.22 1.22 -0.72
N PHE A 311 17.01 0.80 0.53
CA PHE A 311 17.51 1.52 1.70
C PHE A 311 19.04 1.49 1.77
N LEU A 312 19.64 0.34 1.48
CA LEU A 312 21.10 0.20 1.41
C LEU A 312 21.69 1.08 0.31
N GLU A 313 21.06 1.13 -0.85
CA GLU A 313 21.54 1.95 -1.97
C GLU A 313 21.46 3.45 -1.66
N VAL A 314 20.34 3.91 -1.09
CA VAL A 314 20.22 5.29 -0.61
C VAL A 314 21.30 5.60 0.43
N ALA A 315 21.54 4.69 1.37
CA ALA A 315 22.55 4.89 2.41
C ALA A 315 23.95 5.04 1.81
N ARG A 316 24.34 4.17 0.86
CA ARG A 316 25.63 4.28 0.17
C ARG A 316 25.76 5.60 -0.60
N GLN A 317 24.74 5.98 -1.36
CA GLN A 317 24.80 7.14 -2.25
C GLN A 317 24.70 8.48 -1.51
N LYS A 318 23.82 8.57 -0.51
CA LYS A 318 23.44 9.85 0.11
C LYS A 318 23.97 10.04 1.53
N LEU A 319 24.46 8.97 2.16
CA LEU A 319 25.05 9.02 3.51
C LEU A 319 26.54 8.63 3.50
N GLY A 320 26.97 7.78 2.56
CA GLY A 320 28.34 7.29 2.43
C GLY A 320 29.38 8.29 1.89
N GLY A 321 29.03 9.57 1.80
CA GLY A 321 29.93 10.65 1.33
C GLY A 321 30.51 11.53 2.44
N VAL A 322 30.42 11.13 3.71
CA VAL A 322 30.88 11.94 4.84
C VAL A 322 31.95 11.21 5.64
N GLU A 323 33.07 10.90 4.99
CA GLU A 323 34.41 10.77 5.59
C GLU A 323 35.44 10.50 4.48
N ALA A 324 36.10 11.58 4.04
CA ALA A 324 37.47 11.58 3.52
C ALA A 324 38.14 12.85 4.02
#